data_AF-A0A842YFA1-F1
#
_entry.id   AF-A0A842YFA1-F1
#
_cell.length_a   1.000
_cell.length_b   1.000
_cell.length_c   1.000
_cell.angle_alpha   90.00
_cell.angle_beta   90.00
_cell.angle_gamma   90.00
#
_symmetry.space_group_name_H-M   'P 1'
#
loop_
_entity.id
_entity.type
_entity.pdbx_description
1 polymer ?
#
loop_
_entity_poly.entity_id
_entity_poly.type
_entity_poly.pdbx_seq_one_letter_code
_entity_poly.pdbx_strand_id
1 'polypeptide(L)'
;MVSQSPQFLDTALLPLLFGNYLHFGFIIALMAVFVVDYLINRTVLGYEMRAVGNNTTAAEYAGINSKRNIVFALAISGALSGLAGSTEMLGTYDRFIANWSAGLGWDGITVAVLGKNNPWGVLAGGIFFGALKAGGNTMHAIAHVPFEMVKVIQGLIVLFVAAPRIIEWLMQHTQENKDQVQAEPAKSIPRLLIAIFGLASVFLGLGVARVALISGITSSFVYVAAMILFVTSVLGVLLFIAEYSRNPIGSRLLLIIAVGWLLGGTLFSIGAGYVDITSIMMGGIALLFWITMPILAKRETEEASVQ
;
A
#
# COMPACT_ATOMS: atom_id res chain seq x y z
N MET A 1 1.34 30.67 7.93
CA MET A 1 -0.07 30.51 8.34
C MET A 1 -0.70 29.51 7.40
N VAL A 2 -1.31 28.44 7.91
CA VAL A 2 -1.97 27.44 7.04
C VAL A 2 -3.18 28.11 6.40
N SER A 3 -3.35 27.93 5.08
CA SER A 3 -4.54 28.43 4.37
C SER A 3 -5.79 27.75 4.94
N GLN A 4 -6.77 28.54 5.38
CA GLN A 4 -8.03 28.07 5.95
C GLN A 4 -9.20 28.83 5.34
N SER A 5 -10.34 28.15 5.16
CA SER A 5 -11.59 28.80 4.74
C SER A 5 -12.25 29.56 5.90
N PRO A 6 -13.25 30.41 5.61
CA PRO A 6 -14.22 30.84 6.63
C PRO A 6 -14.86 29.62 7.32
N GLN A 7 -15.33 29.82 8.55
CA GLN A 7 -16.05 28.80 9.31
C GLN A 7 -17.36 28.41 8.62
N PHE A 8 -17.77 27.16 8.79
CA PHE A 8 -19.06 26.68 8.34
C PHE A 8 -20.20 27.30 9.15
N LEU A 9 -21.37 27.41 8.55
CA LEU A 9 -22.59 27.85 9.23
C LEU A 9 -23.01 26.79 10.27
N ASP A 10 -23.50 27.22 11.43
CA ASP A 10 -23.93 26.32 12.51
C ASP A 10 -25.00 25.29 12.07
N THR A 11 -25.82 25.63 11.07
CA THR A 11 -26.83 24.73 10.48
C THR A 11 -26.21 23.62 9.61
N ALA A 12 -25.01 23.84 9.08
CA ALA A 12 -24.31 22.89 8.22
C ALA A 12 -23.46 21.89 9.02
N LEU A 13 -23.20 22.16 10.30
CA LEU A 13 -22.46 21.26 11.19
C LEU A 13 -23.33 20.05 11.57
N LEU A 14 -22.72 18.88 11.64
CA LEU A 14 -23.42 17.67 12.02
C LEU A 14 -23.80 17.72 13.51
N PRO A 15 -25.05 17.36 13.87
CA PRO A 15 -25.47 17.40 15.26
C PRO A 15 -24.67 16.42 16.11
N LEU A 16 -24.30 16.86 17.30
CA LEU A 16 -23.58 16.05 18.29
C LEU A 16 -24.58 15.10 18.97
N LEU A 17 -24.20 13.83 19.11
CA LEU A 17 -25.04 12.78 19.68
C LEU A 17 -24.74 12.53 21.15
N PHE A 18 -23.46 12.47 21.52
CA PHE A 18 -23.00 12.19 22.89
C PHE A 18 -21.81 13.09 23.26
N GLY A 19 -22.09 14.17 23.98
CA GLY A 19 -21.08 15.14 24.41
C GLY A 19 -20.37 15.84 23.24
N ASN A 20 -19.13 16.26 23.44
CA ASN A 20 -18.35 17.03 22.46
C ASN A 20 -17.52 16.17 21.49
N TYR A 21 -17.62 14.84 21.54
CA TYR A 21 -16.67 13.95 20.85
C TYR A 21 -17.33 13.01 19.83
N LEU A 22 -18.66 12.89 19.80
CA LEU A 22 -19.36 11.98 18.90
C LEU A 22 -20.43 12.72 18.11
N HIS A 23 -20.18 12.88 16.81
CA HIS A 23 -21.06 13.54 15.86
C HIS A 23 -21.95 12.53 15.10
N PHE A 24 -23.03 13.02 14.49
CA PHE A 24 -23.98 12.23 13.70
C PHE A 24 -23.34 11.41 12.56
N GLY A 25 -22.15 11.78 12.10
CA GLY A 25 -21.35 11.01 11.15
C GLY A 25 -21.13 9.54 11.53
N PHE A 26 -21.12 9.20 12.83
CA PHE A 26 -21.02 7.79 13.25
C PHE A 26 -22.24 6.96 12.84
N ILE A 27 -23.45 7.52 12.93
CA ILE A 27 -24.68 6.86 12.48
C ILE A 27 -24.67 6.71 10.96
N ILE A 28 -24.20 7.73 10.24
CA ILE A 28 -24.03 7.68 8.79
C ILE A 28 -23.07 6.55 8.40
N ALA A 29 -21.95 6.40 9.10
CA ALA A 29 -21.01 5.31 8.86
C ALA A 29 -21.63 3.92 9.10
N LEU A 30 -22.43 3.75 10.17
CA LEU A 30 -23.12 2.49 10.44
C LEU A 30 -24.16 2.15 9.37
N MET A 31 -24.94 3.14 8.93
CA MET A 31 -25.88 2.98 7.82
C MET A 31 -25.15 2.64 6.52
N ALA A 32 -24.02 3.28 6.23
CA ALA A 32 -23.22 2.99 5.05
C ALA A 32 -22.71 1.55 5.05
N VAL A 33 -22.23 1.03 6.18
CA VAL A 33 -21.80 -0.38 6.31
C VAL A 33 -22.98 -1.32 6.03
N PHE A 34 -24.15 -1.04 6.59
CA PHE A 34 -25.34 -1.86 6.36
C PHE A 34 -25.78 -1.85 4.88
N VAL A 35 -25.76 -0.68 4.24
CA VAL A 35 -26.10 -0.54 2.82
C VAL A 35 -25.10 -1.29 1.94
N VAL A 36 -23.80 -1.19 2.23
CA VAL A 36 -22.74 -1.90 1.47
C VAL A 36 -22.84 -3.40 1.69
N ASP A 37 -23.10 -3.86 2.92
CA ASP A 37 -23.30 -5.27 3.24
C ASP A 37 -24.50 -5.84 2.47
N TYR A 38 -25.63 -5.12 2.49
CA TYR A 38 -26.81 -5.49 1.73
C TYR A 38 -26.53 -5.51 0.22
N LEU A 39 -25.84 -4.49 -0.30
CA LEU A 39 -25.50 -4.40 -1.71
C LEU A 39 -24.62 -5.59 -2.15
N ILE A 40 -23.55 -5.89 -1.41
CA ILE A 40 -22.60 -6.94 -1.78
C ILE A 40 -23.20 -8.34 -1.60
N ASN A 41 -23.99 -8.57 -0.55
CA ASN A 41 -24.45 -9.92 -0.18
C ASN A 41 -25.86 -10.26 -0.67
N ARG A 42 -26.71 -9.28 -0.98
CA ARG A 42 -28.12 -9.51 -1.32
C ARG A 42 -28.51 -9.06 -2.73
N THR A 43 -27.64 -8.37 -3.48
CA THR A 43 -27.99 -7.87 -4.83
C THR A 43 -27.23 -8.56 -5.95
N VAL A 44 -27.82 -8.56 -7.15
CA VAL A 44 -27.21 -9.10 -8.38
C VAL A 44 -25.93 -8.34 -8.72
N LEU A 45 -25.93 -7.02 -8.53
CA LEU A 45 -24.75 -6.18 -8.77
C LEU A 45 -23.58 -6.56 -7.84
N GLY A 46 -23.85 -6.86 -6.57
CA GLY A 46 -22.85 -7.39 -5.63
C GLY A 46 -22.28 -8.75 -6.05
N TYR A 47 -23.13 -9.65 -6.53
CA TYR A 47 -22.71 -10.94 -7.08
C TYR A 47 -21.82 -10.76 -8.32
N GLU A 48 -22.25 -9.95 -9.29
CA GLU A 48 -21.47 -9.66 -10.49
C GLU A 48 -20.11 -9.04 -10.13
N MET A 49 -20.04 -8.16 -9.12
CA MET A 49 -18.79 -7.51 -8.70
C MET A 49 -17.80 -8.52 -8.12
N ARG A 50 -18.29 -9.46 -7.29
CA ARG A 50 -17.47 -10.53 -6.73
C ARG A 50 -17.00 -11.51 -7.80
N ALA A 51 -17.86 -11.82 -8.78
CA ALA A 51 -17.49 -12.69 -9.89
C ALA A 51 -16.36 -12.07 -10.73
N VAL A 52 -16.51 -10.79 -11.11
CA VAL A 52 -15.48 -10.05 -11.86
C VAL A 52 -14.19 -9.91 -11.04
N GLY A 53 -14.28 -9.69 -9.73
CA GLY A 53 -13.11 -9.61 -8.85
C GLY A 53 -12.34 -10.92 -8.69
N ASN A 54 -13.00 -12.08 -8.84
CA ASN A 54 -12.35 -13.38 -8.78
C ASN A 54 -11.68 -13.77 -10.11
N ASN A 55 -12.39 -13.61 -11.23
CA ASN A 55 -11.84 -13.84 -12.56
C ASN A 55 -12.66 -13.10 -13.62
N THR A 56 -12.11 -12.01 -14.14
CA THR A 56 -12.74 -11.17 -15.17
C THR A 56 -13.11 -11.98 -16.42
N THR A 57 -12.20 -12.83 -16.90
CA THR A 57 -12.41 -13.62 -18.12
C THR A 57 -13.54 -14.61 -17.95
N ALA A 58 -13.60 -15.31 -16.81
CA ALA A 58 -14.68 -16.25 -16.52
C ALA A 58 -16.04 -15.55 -16.34
N ALA A 59 -16.04 -14.36 -15.74
CA ALA A 59 -17.25 -13.55 -15.60
C ALA A 59 -17.80 -13.10 -16.96
N GLU A 60 -16.94 -12.70 -17.90
CA GLU A 60 -17.34 -12.33 -19.25
C GLU A 60 -17.92 -13.53 -20.03
N TYR A 61 -17.33 -14.72 -19.86
CA TYR A 61 -17.89 -15.95 -20.43
C TYR A 61 -19.26 -16.31 -19.84
N ALA A 62 -19.53 -15.95 -18.60
CA ALA A 62 -20.84 -16.11 -17.96
C ALA A 62 -21.87 -15.03 -18.35
N GLY A 63 -21.51 -14.12 -19.27
CA GLY A 63 -22.38 -13.04 -19.75
C GLY A 63 -22.40 -11.79 -18.87
N ILE A 64 -21.50 -11.67 -17.89
CA ILE A 64 -21.38 -10.50 -17.02
C ILE A 64 -20.57 -9.42 -17.73
N ASN A 65 -21.09 -8.18 -17.77
CA ASN A 65 -20.36 -7.05 -18.34
C ASN A 65 -19.35 -6.49 -17.32
N SER A 66 -18.10 -6.94 -17.39
CA SER A 66 -17.01 -6.49 -16.49
C SER A 66 -16.80 -4.99 -16.51
N LYS A 67 -16.84 -4.34 -17.68
CA LYS A 67 -16.61 -2.90 -17.82
C LYS A 67 -17.67 -2.10 -17.05
N ARG A 68 -18.94 -2.46 -17.21
CA ARG A 68 -20.06 -1.84 -16.48
C ARG A 68 -19.86 -1.98 -14.97
N ASN A 69 -19.45 -3.17 -14.52
CA ASN A 69 -19.26 -3.43 -13.10
C ASN A 69 -18.10 -2.67 -12.48
N ILE A 70 -16.99 -2.50 -13.21
CA ILE A 70 -15.87 -1.67 -12.77
C ILE A 70 -16.32 -0.21 -12.60
N VAL A 71 -17.11 0.33 -13.54
CA VAL A 71 -17.64 1.70 -13.45
C VAL A 71 -18.56 1.86 -12.23
N PHE A 72 -19.46 0.91 -11.99
CA PHE A 72 -20.32 0.95 -10.80
C PHE A 72 -19.51 0.85 -9.50
N ALA A 73 -18.49 -0.01 -9.45
CA ALA A 73 -17.64 -0.14 -8.27
C ALA A 73 -16.88 1.17 -7.98
N LEU A 74 -16.35 1.83 -9.01
CA LEU A 74 -15.70 3.13 -8.88
C LEU A 74 -16.68 4.23 -8.44
N ALA A 75 -17.88 4.26 -9.01
CA ALA A 75 -18.91 5.23 -8.64
C ALA A 75 -19.37 5.08 -7.18
N ILE A 76 -19.61 3.85 -6.73
CA ILE A 76 -19.99 3.56 -5.34
C ILE A 76 -18.85 3.91 -4.38
N SER A 77 -17.61 3.54 -4.71
CA SER A 77 -16.43 3.91 -3.91
C SER A 77 -16.26 5.42 -3.80
N GLY A 78 -16.41 6.15 -4.90
CA GLY A 78 -16.37 7.62 -4.92
C GLY A 78 -17.47 8.26 -4.08
N ALA A 79 -18.69 7.74 -4.16
CA ALA A 79 -19.81 8.22 -3.34
C ALA A 79 -19.57 7.99 -1.84
N LEU A 80 -19.08 6.80 -1.45
CA LEU A 80 -18.76 6.47 -0.06
C LEU A 80 -17.58 7.30 0.47
N SER A 81 -16.54 7.51 -0.34
CA SER A 81 -15.39 8.35 0.03
C SER A 81 -15.80 9.82 0.18
N GLY A 82 -16.66 10.34 -0.69
CA GLY A 82 -17.23 11.68 -0.58
C GLY A 82 -18.07 11.85 0.69
N LEU A 83 -18.90 10.86 1.00
CA LEU A 83 -19.66 10.85 2.26
C LEU A 83 -18.73 10.87 3.47
N ALA A 84 -17.74 9.98 3.53
CA ALA A 84 -16.78 9.93 4.63
C ALA A 84 -16.03 11.27 4.83
N GLY A 85 -15.57 11.88 3.73
CA GLY A 85 -14.89 13.16 3.80
C GLY A 85 -15.79 14.31 4.23
N SER A 86 -17.04 14.33 3.76
CA SER A 86 -18.02 15.34 4.18
C SER A 86 -18.38 15.22 5.66
N THR A 87 -18.52 13.99 6.17
CA THR A 87 -18.84 13.77 7.58
C THR A 87 -17.71 14.15 8.52
N GLU A 88 -16.46 13.92 8.11
CA GLU A 88 -15.28 14.33 8.88
C GLU A 88 -15.18 15.87 8.91
N MET A 89 -15.33 16.51 7.75
CA MET A 89 -15.20 17.96 7.63
C MET A 89 -16.33 18.72 8.32
N LEU A 90 -17.56 18.23 8.31
CA LEU A 90 -18.71 18.88 8.95
C LEU A 90 -18.95 18.45 10.40
N GLY A 91 -18.33 17.35 10.83
CA GLY A 91 -18.49 16.79 12.18
C GLY A 91 -17.32 17.09 13.11
N THR A 92 -16.09 16.98 12.61
CA THR A 92 -14.86 17.15 13.40
C THR A 92 -14.26 18.55 13.24
N TYR A 93 -14.33 19.10 12.03
CA TYR A 93 -13.74 20.39 11.70
C TYR A 93 -14.82 21.48 11.61
N ASP A 94 -14.49 22.70 12.03
CA ASP A 94 -15.39 23.88 11.94
C ASP A 94 -15.16 24.68 10.65
N ARG A 95 -14.13 24.33 9.90
CA ARG A 95 -13.66 25.01 8.68
C ARG A 95 -12.82 24.07 7.84
N PHE A 96 -12.61 24.43 6.57
CA PHE A 96 -11.69 23.71 5.72
C PHE A 96 -10.23 24.04 6.07
N ILE A 97 -9.45 23.01 6.40
CA ILE A 97 -8.02 23.11 6.73
C ILE A 97 -7.21 22.38 5.65
N ALA A 98 -6.15 23.01 5.14
CA ALA A 98 -5.25 22.33 4.20
C ALA A 98 -4.59 21.08 4.84
N ASN A 99 -4.42 20.01 4.05
CA ASN A 99 -3.84 18.72 4.46
C ASN A 99 -4.64 17.91 5.50
N TRP A 100 -5.94 18.18 5.69
CA TRP A 100 -6.78 17.43 6.62
C TRP A 100 -6.91 15.92 6.29
N SER A 101 -6.86 15.56 5.01
CA SER A 101 -7.05 14.18 4.54
C SER A 101 -5.77 13.35 4.46
N ALA A 102 -4.62 13.93 4.83
CA ALA A 102 -3.33 13.26 4.70
C ALA A 102 -3.30 11.97 5.54
N GLY A 103 -3.04 10.84 4.90
CA GLY A 103 -2.97 9.54 5.57
C GLY A 103 -4.29 8.73 5.60
N LEU A 104 -5.46 9.37 5.51
CA LEU A 104 -6.75 8.66 5.70
C LEU A 104 -7.00 7.55 4.66
N GLY A 105 -6.55 7.74 3.42
CA GLY A 105 -6.63 6.69 2.39
C GLY A 105 -5.76 5.47 2.70
N TRP A 106 -4.57 5.69 3.27
CA TRP A 106 -3.64 4.62 3.66
C TRP A 106 -4.17 3.84 4.87
N ASP A 107 -4.72 4.56 5.85
CA ASP A 107 -5.42 3.97 7.00
C ASP A 107 -6.62 3.12 6.51
N GLY A 108 -7.36 3.61 5.51
CA GLY A 108 -8.48 2.89 4.89
C GLY A 108 -8.10 1.56 4.24
N ILE A 109 -6.99 1.52 3.47
CA ILE A 109 -6.48 0.27 2.87
C ILE A 109 -6.12 -0.73 3.98
N THR A 110 -5.46 -0.24 5.01
CA THR A 110 -5.06 -1.04 6.16
C THR A 110 -6.26 -1.67 6.86
N VAL A 111 -7.28 -0.87 7.14
CA VAL A 111 -8.52 -1.34 7.78
C VAL A 111 -9.28 -2.33 6.88
N ALA A 112 -9.25 -2.13 5.56
CA ALA A 112 -9.85 -3.06 4.60
C ALA A 112 -9.19 -4.46 4.65
N VAL A 113 -7.86 -4.49 4.71
CA VAL A 113 -7.09 -5.74 4.86
C VAL A 113 -7.37 -6.40 6.21
N LEU A 114 -7.40 -5.61 7.28
CA LEU A 114 -7.74 -6.09 8.62
C LEU A 114 -9.13 -6.73 8.65
N GLY A 115 -10.10 -6.10 8.01
CA GLY A 115 -11.47 -6.60 7.86
C GLY A 115 -11.65 -7.72 6.85
N LYS A 116 -10.58 -8.20 6.19
CA LYS A 116 -10.62 -9.21 5.11
C LYS A 116 -11.63 -8.88 4.01
N ASN A 117 -11.78 -7.60 3.65
CA ASN A 117 -12.79 -7.09 2.70
C ASN A 117 -14.26 -7.40 3.07
N ASN A 118 -14.55 -7.74 4.33
CA ASN A 118 -15.92 -7.88 4.83
C ASN A 118 -16.40 -6.54 5.43
N PRO A 119 -17.56 -5.98 5.01
CA PRO A 119 -18.08 -4.72 5.54
C PRO A 119 -18.12 -4.64 7.09
N TRP A 120 -18.55 -5.71 7.75
CA TRP A 120 -18.59 -5.78 9.22
C TRP A 120 -17.20 -5.86 9.85
N GLY A 121 -16.26 -6.55 9.19
CA GLY A 121 -14.86 -6.60 9.60
C GLY A 121 -14.18 -5.23 9.47
N VAL A 122 -14.51 -4.49 8.42
CA VAL A 122 -14.03 -3.11 8.18
C VAL A 122 -14.56 -2.16 9.25
N LEU A 123 -15.82 -2.28 9.65
CA LEU A 123 -16.38 -1.50 10.75
C LEU A 123 -15.61 -1.72 12.06
N ALA A 124 -15.40 -2.98 12.45
CA ALA A 124 -14.66 -3.34 13.66
C ALA A 124 -13.19 -2.85 13.58
N GLY A 125 -12.54 -3.04 12.43
CA GLY A 125 -11.18 -2.57 12.18
C GLY A 125 -11.06 -1.04 12.23
N GLY A 126 -12.05 -0.33 11.70
CA GLY A 126 -12.11 1.14 11.71
C GLY A 126 -12.28 1.71 13.11
N ILE A 127 -13.17 1.12 13.92
CA ILE A 127 -13.33 1.49 15.34
C ILE A 127 -12.03 1.25 16.10
N PHE A 128 -11.38 0.10 15.87
CA PHE A 128 -10.11 -0.23 16.51
C PHE A 128 -8.98 0.75 16.12
N PHE A 129 -8.82 1.04 14.82
CA PHE A 129 -7.83 2.01 14.34
C PHE A 129 -8.12 3.43 14.85
N GLY A 130 -9.39 3.83 14.89
CA GLY A 130 -9.82 5.09 15.48
C GLY A 130 -9.49 5.17 16.98
N ALA A 131 -9.73 4.10 17.73
CA ALA A 131 -9.38 4.02 19.15
C ALA A 131 -7.86 4.11 19.39
N LEU A 132 -7.04 3.44 18.57
CA LEU A 132 -5.58 3.56 18.64
C LEU A 132 -5.11 4.99 18.35
N LYS A 133 -5.72 5.67 17.37
CA LYS A 133 -5.37 7.05 17.00
C LYS A 133 -5.79 8.05 18.08
N ALA A 134 -7.00 7.91 18.62
CA ALA A 134 -7.50 8.74 19.71
C ALA A 134 -6.69 8.53 20.99
N GLY A 135 -6.43 7.27 21.36
CA GLY A 135 -5.59 6.90 22.50
C GLY A 135 -4.17 7.41 22.35
N GLY A 136 -3.59 7.25 21.16
CA GLY A 136 -2.29 7.78 20.79
C GLY A 136 -2.19 9.30 20.95
N ASN A 137 -3.21 10.04 20.50
CA ASN A 137 -3.27 11.48 20.65
C ASN A 137 -3.35 11.91 22.12
N THR A 138 -4.14 11.21 22.94
CA THR A 138 -4.19 11.48 24.39
C THR A 138 -2.87 11.16 25.09
N MET A 139 -2.18 10.08 24.70
CA MET A 139 -0.87 9.71 25.25
C MET A 139 0.21 10.70 24.83
N HIS A 140 0.16 11.21 23.59
CA HIS A 140 1.05 12.28 23.15
C HIS A 140 0.85 13.54 23.99
N ALA A 141 -0.42 13.94 24.20
CA ALA A 141 -0.77 15.15 24.94
C ALA A 141 -0.38 15.10 26.43
N ILE A 142 -0.45 13.93 27.07
CA ILE A 142 -0.23 13.79 28.52
C ILE A 142 1.18 13.27 28.82
N ALA A 143 1.60 12.20 28.15
CA ALA A 143 2.82 11.45 28.45
C ALA A 143 3.99 11.77 27.50
N HIS A 144 3.83 12.74 26.58
CA HIS A 144 4.85 13.17 25.61
C HIS A 144 5.40 12.03 24.74
N VAL A 145 4.60 10.98 24.52
CA VAL A 145 4.96 9.85 23.66
C VAL A 145 4.86 10.30 22.19
N PRO A 146 5.89 10.08 21.36
CA PRO A 146 5.84 10.44 19.93
C PRO A 146 4.73 9.69 19.18
N PHE A 147 4.03 10.36 18.24
CA PHE A 147 2.96 9.78 17.43
C PHE A 147 3.44 8.60 16.56
N GLU A 148 4.73 8.56 16.27
CA GLU A 148 5.42 7.53 15.51
C GLU A 148 5.23 6.15 16.17
N MET A 149 5.16 6.08 17.49
CA MET A 149 4.97 4.82 18.23
C MET A 149 3.63 4.16 17.88
N VAL A 150 2.56 4.96 17.75
CA VAL A 150 1.23 4.47 17.37
C VAL A 150 1.25 3.93 15.94
N LYS A 151 1.93 4.64 15.04
CA LYS A 151 2.08 4.21 13.64
C LYS A 151 2.88 2.90 13.52
N VAL A 152 3.92 2.72 14.33
CA VAL A 152 4.69 1.46 14.38
C VAL A 152 3.81 0.31 14.86
N ILE A 153 3.01 0.51 15.91
CA ILE A 153 2.06 -0.51 16.41
C ILE A 153 1.04 -0.86 15.34
N GLN A 154 0.45 0.14 14.67
CA GLN A 154 -0.48 -0.09 13.56
C GLN A 154 0.18 -0.90 12.44
N GLY A 155 1.40 -0.55 12.02
CA GLY A 155 2.15 -1.29 11.01
C GLY A 155 2.43 -2.75 11.39
N LEU A 156 2.79 -3.03 12.64
CA LEU A 156 2.97 -4.39 13.14
C LEU A 156 1.66 -5.20 13.10
N ILE A 157 0.53 -4.58 13.42
CA ILE A 157 -0.78 -5.23 13.35
C ILE A 157 -1.11 -5.62 11.91
N VAL A 158 -0.87 -4.74 10.94
CA VAL A 158 -1.06 -5.07 9.52
C VAL A 158 -0.16 -6.21 9.09
N LEU A 159 1.12 -6.17 9.50
CA LEU A 159 2.09 -7.21 9.18
C LEU A 159 1.61 -8.57 9.69
N PHE A 160 1.16 -8.66 10.95
CA PHE A 160 0.66 -9.92 11.51
C PHE A 160 -0.61 -10.42 10.84
N VAL A 161 -1.49 -9.52 10.40
CA VAL A 161 -2.72 -9.91 9.70
C VAL A 161 -2.46 -10.33 8.26
N ALA A 162 -1.48 -9.70 7.60
CA ALA A 162 -1.08 -10.04 6.23
C ALA A 162 -0.19 -11.29 6.16
N ALA A 163 0.58 -11.58 7.21
CA ALA A 163 1.57 -12.66 7.25
C ALA A 163 1.01 -14.03 6.81
N PRO A 164 -0.15 -14.52 7.28
CA PRO A 164 -0.68 -15.82 6.84
C PRO A 164 -0.90 -15.88 5.33
N ARG A 165 -1.44 -14.81 4.75
CA ARG A 165 -1.74 -14.73 3.31
C ARG A 165 -0.47 -14.67 2.47
N ILE A 166 0.57 -14.01 2.99
CA ILE A 166 1.90 -13.97 2.37
C ILE A 166 2.55 -15.36 2.41
N ILE A 167 2.45 -16.06 3.55
CA ILE A 167 3.01 -17.42 3.71
C ILE A 167 2.33 -18.40 2.73
N GLU A 168 1.00 -18.39 2.66
CA GLU A 168 0.25 -19.23 1.71
C GLU A 168 0.68 -18.97 0.26
N TRP A 169 0.78 -17.70 -0.13
CA TRP A 169 1.20 -17.31 -1.47
C TRP A 169 2.63 -17.79 -1.80
N LEU A 170 3.57 -17.63 -0.87
CA LEU A 170 4.96 -18.09 -1.01
C LEU A 170 5.04 -19.61 -1.18
N MET A 171 4.23 -20.35 -0.42
CA MET A 171 4.20 -21.82 -0.49
C MET A 171 3.65 -22.33 -1.83
N GLN A 172 2.59 -21.71 -2.36
CA GLN A 172 1.99 -22.09 -3.65
C GLN A 172 2.96 -21.87 -4.83
N HIS A 173 3.64 -20.72 -4.87
CA HIS A 173 4.55 -20.39 -5.97
C HIS A 173 5.87 -21.16 -5.91
N THR A 174 6.21 -21.76 -4.76
CA THR A 174 7.38 -22.66 -4.65
C THR A 174 7.10 -24.04 -5.26
N GLN A 175 5.82 -24.45 -5.35
CA GLN A 175 5.41 -25.74 -5.93
C GLN A 175 5.22 -25.66 -7.45
N GLU A 176 4.47 -24.68 -7.96
CA GLU A 176 4.22 -24.52 -9.42
C GLU A 176 5.50 -24.33 -10.24
N ASN A 177 6.53 -23.69 -9.66
CA ASN A 177 7.79 -23.46 -10.35
C ASN A 177 8.61 -24.76 -10.52
N LYS A 178 8.38 -25.79 -9.71
CA LYS A 178 9.03 -27.11 -9.91
C LYS A 178 8.44 -27.87 -11.09
N ASP A 179 7.15 -27.69 -11.36
CA ASP A 179 6.44 -28.41 -12.42
C ASP A 179 6.62 -27.75 -13.80
N GLN A 180 6.72 -26.41 -13.86
CA GLN A 180 6.89 -25.66 -15.11
C GLN A 180 8.35 -25.63 -15.61
N VAL A 181 9.34 -25.63 -14.71
CA VAL A 181 10.77 -25.63 -15.08
C VAL A 181 11.18 -26.91 -15.84
N GLN A 182 10.38 -27.98 -15.77
CA GLN A 182 10.63 -29.23 -16.49
C GLN A 182 10.04 -29.25 -17.93
N ALA A 183 9.19 -28.29 -18.34
CA ALA A 183 8.36 -28.45 -19.54
C ALA A 183 8.59 -27.47 -20.72
N GLU A 184 9.27 -26.32 -20.55
CA GLU A 184 9.49 -25.38 -21.69
C GLU A 184 10.93 -24.81 -21.78
N PRO A 185 11.61 -24.89 -22.94
CA PRO A 185 12.82 -24.10 -23.20
C PRO A 185 12.43 -22.66 -23.58
N ALA A 186 12.48 -21.74 -22.61
CA ALA A 186 12.06 -20.35 -22.78
C ALA A 186 13.09 -19.46 -23.50
N LYS A 187 12.61 -18.64 -24.44
CA LYS A 187 13.36 -17.63 -25.20
C LYS A 187 13.88 -16.51 -24.27
N SER A 188 15.18 -16.19 -24.38
CA SER A 188 15.86 -15.20 -23.53
C SER A 188 15.37 -13.77 -23.79
N ILE A 189 15.08 -13.04 -22.71
CA ILE A 189 14.86 -11.59 -22.78
C ILE A 189 16.23 -10.92 -22.98
N PRO A 190 16.37 -9.89 -23.84
CA PRO A 190 17.65 -9.22 -24.04
C PRO A 190 18.10 -8.56 -22.72
N ARG A 191 19.20 -9.04 -22.14
CA ARG A 191 19.85 -8.51 -20.92
C ARG A 191 20.09 -7.00 -20.97
N LEU A 192 20.23 -6.45 -22.18
CA LEU A 192 20.37 -5.02 -22.45
C LEU A 192 19.15 -4.20 -21.99
N LEU A 193 17.93 -4.71 -22.15
CA LEU A 193 16.71 -3.99 -21.76
C LEU A 193 16.62 -3.85 -20.23
N ILE A 194 16.93 -4.92 -19.49
CA ILE A 194 16.93 -4.91 -18.02
C ILE A 194 17.98 -3.91 -17.50
N ALA A 195 19.17 -3.90 -18.11
CA ALA A 195 20.22 -2.95 -17.78
C ALA A 195 19.84 -1.49 -18.13
N ILE A 196 19.18 -1.26 -19.27
CA ILE A 196 18.73 0.09 -19.68
C ILE A 196 17.65 0.61 -18.74
N PHE A 197 16.66 -0.22 -18.37
CA PHE A 197 15.61 0.18 -17.42
C PHE A 197 16.18 0.46 -16.03
N GLY A 198 17.14 -0.34 -15.57
CA GLY A 198 17.84 -0.12 -14.29
C GLY A 198 18.75 1.12 -14.31
N LEU A 199 19.43 1.41 -15.43
CA LEU A 199 20.27 2.60 -15.54
C LEU A 199 19.41 3.88 -15.64
N ALA A 200 18.33 3.85 -16.42
CA ALA A 200 17.42 4.98 -16.59
C ALA A 200 16.76 5.41 -15.27
N SER A 201 16.40 4.45 -14.40
CA SER A 201 15.78 4.73 -13.11
C SER A 201 16.77 5.37 -12.10
N VAL A 202 18.05 5.00 -12.15
CA VAL A 202 19.13 5.62 -11.36
C VAL A 202 19.33 7.09 -11.75
N PHE A 203 19.39 7.39 -13.05
CA PHE A 203 19.54 8.77 -13.53
C PHE A 203 18.32 9.64 -13.20
N LEU A 204 17.11 9.08 -13.27
CA LEU A 204 15.88 9.77 -12.89
C LEU A 204 15.85 10.06 -11.38
N GLY A 205 16.31 9.13 -10.54
CA GLY A 205 16.42 9.31 -9.09
C GLY A 205 17.43 10.38 -8.69
N LEU A 206 18.63 10.36 -9.28
CA LEU A 206 19.65 11.39 -9.05
C LEU A 206 19.21 12.78 -9.55
N GLY A 207 18.52 12.85 -10.69
CA GLY A 207 17.99 14.10 -11.22
C GLY A 207 16.95 14.74 -10.30
N VAL A 208 16.00 13.95 -9.81
CA VAL A 208 14.98 14.39 -8.85
C VAL A 208 15.62 14.81 -7.52
N ALA A 209 16.59 14.04 -7.02
CA ALA A 209 17.32 14.35 -5.79
C ALA A 209 18.03 15.71 -5.86
N ARG A 210 18.68 15.99 -7.00
CA ARG A 210 19.36 17.26 -7.24
C ARG A 210 18.38 18.43 -7.33
N VAL A 211 17.23 18.25 -7.99
CA VAL A 211 16.18 19.26 -8.08
C VAL A 211 15.55 19.54 -6.71
N ALA A 212 15.32 18.51 -5.90
CA ALA A 212 14.79 18.68 -4.54
C ALA A 212 15.75 19.47 -3.62
N LEU A 213 17.05 19.18 -3.70
CA LEU A 213 18.08 19.89 -2.92
C LEU A 213 18.25 21.36 -3.35
N ILE A 214 18.09 21.67 -4.65
CA ILE A 214 18.26 23.03 -5.18
C ILE A 214 17.01 23.89 -4.98
N SER A 215 15.81 23.31 -5.09
CA SER A 215 14.56 24.08 -5.16
C SER A 215 13.91 24.36 -3.80
N GLY A 216 14.26 23.65 -2.73
CA GLY A 216 13.64 23.83 -1.40
C GLY A 216 12.14 23.49 -1.33
N ILE A 217 11.56 22.94 -2.40
CA ILE A 217 10.13 22.58 -2.50
C ILE A 217 9.94 21.19 -1.87
N THR A 218 9.40 21.14 -0.65
CA THR A 218 9.48 19.93 0.19
C THR A 218 8.21 19.08 0.25
N SER A 219 7.01 19.55 -0.06
CA SER A 219 5.80 18.86 0.47
C SER A 219 4.95 18.03 -0.49
N SER A 220 5.04 18.17 -1.82
CA SER A 220 4.16 17.40 -2.72
C SER A 220 4.86 16.84 -3.97
N PHE A 221 5.78 17.61 -4.56
CA PHE A 221 6.54 17.15 -5.73
C PHE A 221 7.52 16.01 -5.37
N VAL A 222 8.16 16.11 -4.20
CA VAL A 222 9.08 15.10 -3.68
C VAL A 222 8.37 13.77 -3.44
N TYR A 223 7.13 13.78 -2.94
CA TYR A 223 6.33 12.57 -2.73
C TYR A 223 5.95 11.87 -4.04
N VAL A 224 5.52 12.63 -5.05
CA VAL A 224 5.19 12.06 -6.37
C VAL A 224 6.43 11.44 -7.00
N ALA A 225 7.57 12.12 -6.91
CA ALA A 225 8.82 11.62 -7.46
C ALA A 225 9.35 10.40 -6.67
N ALA A 226 9.23 10.39 -5.34
CA ALA A 226 9.54 9.22 -4.51
C ALA A 226 8.63 8.03 -4.83
N MET A 227 7.35 8.26 -5.16
CA MET A 227 6.42 7.22 -5.55
C MET A 227 6.74 6.64 -6.93
N ILE A 228 7.13 7.47 -7.90
CA ILE A 228 7.60 7.00 -9.22
C ILE A 228 8.88 6.16 -9.06
N LEU A 229 9.80 6.58 -8.19
CA LEU A 229 11.02 5.83 -7.87
C LEU A 229 10.71 4.51 -7.16
N PHE A 230 9.74 4.50 -6.24
CA PHE A 230 9.29 3.28 -5.58
C PHE A 230 8.67 2.28 -6.57
N VAL A 231 7.76 2.73 -7.43
CA VAL A 231 7.09 1.86 -8.42
C VAL A 231 8.08 1.29 -9.42
N THR A 232 9.02 2.11 -9.90
CA THR A 232 10.11 1.63 -10.78
C THR A 232 11.07 0.71 -10.04
N SER A 233 11.26 0.89 -8.72
CA SER A 233 12.03 0.00 -7.85
C SER A 233 11.44 -1.37 -7.67
N VAL A 234 10.14 -1.44 -7.42
CA VAL A 234 9.43 -2.71 -7.31
C VAL A 234 9.44 -3.44 -8.65
N LEU A 235 9.21 -2.73 -9.77
CA LEU A 235 9.22 -3.33 -11.09
C LEU A 235 10.61 -3.87 -11.48
N GLY A 236 11.69 -3.15 -11.14
CA GLY A 236 13.06 -3.61 -11.37
C GLY A 236 13.41 -4.87 -10.57
N VAL A 237 12.97 -4.95 -9.31
CA VAL A 237 13.17 -6.15 -8.47
C VAL A 237 12.36 -7.34 -9.01
N LEU A 238 11.12 -7.12 -9.46
CA LEU A 238 10.30 -8.18 -10.06
C LEU A 238 10.92 -8.74 -11.34
N LEU A 239 11.44 -7.86 -12.21
CA LEU A 239 12.16 -8.28 -13.42
C LEU A 239 13.46 -9.01 -13.09
N PHE A 240 14.16 -8.61 -12.01
CA PHE A 240 15.32 -9.32 -11.51
C PHE A 240 14.98 -10.72 -10.98
N ILE A 241 13.90 -10.87 -10.19
CA ILE A 241 13.46 -12.17 -9.70
C ILE A 241 13.14 -13.12 -10.87
N ALA A 242 12.45 -12.60 -11.89
CA ALA A 242 12.12 -13.35 -13.10
C ALA A 242 13.37 -13.82 -13.87
N GLU A 243 14.43 -13.00 -13.92
CA GLU A 243 15.68 -13.35 -14.60
C GLU A 243 16.61 -14.22 -13.72
N TYR A 244 16.64 -14.00 -12.40
CA TYR A 244 17.41 -14.81 -11.43
C TYR A 244 16.96 -16.26 -11.46
N SER A 245 15.64 -16.50 -11.51
CA SER A 245 15.04 -17.82 -11.65
C SER A 245 15.48 -18.57 -12.91
N ARG A 246 16.06 -17.89 -13.91
CA ARG A 246 16.51 -18.50 -15.17
C ARG A 246 18.02 -18.77 -15.20
N ASN A 247 18.83 -18.05 -14.42
CA ASN A 247 20.29 -18.21 -14.45
C ASN A 247 20.97 -17.75 -13.14
N PRO A 248 21.18 -18.66 -12.16
CA PRO A 248 21.68 -18.30 -10.82
C PRO A 248 23.16 -17.86 -10.81
N ILE A 249 23.95 -18.27 -11.82
CA ILE A 249 25.40 -18.00 -11.87
C ILE A 249 25.70 -16.61 -12.46
N GLY A 250 24.91 -16.13 -13.42
CA GLY A 250 25.11 -14.86 -14.13
C GLY A 250 24.48 -13.63 -13.46
N SER A 251 23.63 -13.82 -12.45
CA SER A 251 22.80 -12.79 -11.83
C SER A 251 23.48 -12.05 -10.66
N ARG A 252 24.70 -12.42 -10.29
CA ARG A 252 25.45 -11.83 -9.15
C ARG A 252 25.71 -10.32 -9.30
N LEU A 253 26.02 -9.84 -10.52
CA LEU A 253 26.23 -8.41 -10.79
C LEU A 253 24.91 -7.61 -10.65
N LEU A 254 23.80 -8.19 -11.11
CA LEU A 254 22.48 -7.58 -11.02
C LEU A 254 21.97 -7.53 -9.57
N LEU A 255 22.38 -8.48 -8.73
CA LEU A 255 22.08 -8.50 -7.29
C LEU A 255 22.77 -7.33 -6.56
N ILE A 256 24.04 -7.08 -6.87
CA ILE A 256 24.79 -5.93 -6.32
C ILE A 256 24.15 -4.61 -6.77
N ILE A 257 23.71 -4.52 -8.03
CA ILE A 257 23.03 -3.33 -8.57
C ILE A 257 21.66 -3.13 -7.89
N ALA A 258 20.84 -4.18 -7.74
CA ALA A 258 19.53 -4.09 -7.11
C ALA A 258 19.61 -3.73 -5.61
N VAL A 259 20.57 -4.30 -4.89
CA VAL A 259 20.80 -4.01 -3.47
C VAL A 259 21.38 -2.60 -3.27
N GLY A 260 22.34 -2.19 -4.11
CA GLY A 260 22.84 -0.81 -4.12
C GLY A 260 21.73 0.20 -4.42
N TRP A 261 20.73 -0.19 -5.22
CA TRP A 261 19.61 0.66 -5.57
C TRP A 261 18.59 0.82 -4.43
N LEU A 262 18.25 -0.26 -3.73
CA LEU A 262 17.41 -0.18 -2.53
C LEU A 262 18.08 0.62 -1.40
N LEU A 263 19.38 0.42 -1.18
CA LEU A 263 20.14 1.20 -0.20
C LEU A 263 20.21 2.68 -0.60
N GLY A 264 20.41 2.99 -1.89
CA GLY A 264 20.40 4.37 -2.39
C GLY A 264 19.06 5.09 -2.15
N GLY A 265 17.93 4.41 -2.39
CA GLY A 265 16.60 4.97 -2.12
C GLY A 265 16.34 5.23 -0.63
N THR A 266 16.80 4.34 0.24
CA THR A 266 16.66 4.50 1.70
C THR A 266 17.56 5.59 2.26
N LEU A 267 18.80 5.68 1.82
CA LEU A 267 19.75 6.73 2.20
C LEU A 267 19.30 8.12 1.70
N PHE A 268 18.68 8.19 0.51
CA PHE A 268 18.06 9.42 0.00
C PHE A 268 16.91 9.89 0.89
N SER A 269 16.02 8.99 1.32
CA SER A 269 14.91 9.32 2.21
C SER A 269 15.39 9.84 3.57
N ILE A 270 16.39 9.18 4.15
CA ILE A 270 17.02 9.59 5.41
C ILE A 270 17.70 10.97 5.26
N GLY A 271 18.46 11.19 4.18
CA GLY A 271 19.17 12.44 3.91
C GLY A 271 18.25 13.63 3.62
N ALA A 272 17.04 13.38 3.11
CA ALA A 272 16.03 14.41 2.90
C ALA A 272 15.22 14.76 4.16
N GLY A 273 15.50 14.14 5.32
CA GLY A 273 14.77 14.36 6.57
C GLY A 273 13.39 13.68 6.63
N TYR A 274 13.10 12.79 5.68
CA TYR A 274 11.85 12.03 5.60
C TYR A 274 12.10 10.58 6.00
N VAL A 275 11.98 10.29 7.30
CA VAL A 275 11.96 8.91 7.80
C VAL A 275 10.50 8.46 7.90
N ASP A 276 9.96 7.97 6.79
CA ASP A 276 8.64 7.36 6.74
C ASP A 276 8.72 5.84 6.82
N ILE A 277 7.63 5.18 7.24
CA ILE A 277 7.51 3.71 7.32
C ILE A 277 7.94 3.05 6.01
N THR A 278 7.67 3.69 4.87
CA THR A 278 8.11 3.25 3.55
C THR A 278 9.63 3.14 3.42
N SER A 279 10.40 4.09 3.95
CA SER A 279 11.87 4.05 3.93
C SER A 279 12.44 2.96 4.86
N ILE A 280 11.82 2.75 6.02
CA ILE A 280 12.24 1.71 6.98
C ILE A 280 11.94 0.32 6.40
N MET A 281 10.76 0.15 5.79
CA MET A 281 10.38 -1.11 5.13
C MET A 281 11.27 -1.42 3.94
N MET A 282 11.61 -0.42 3.10
CA MET A 282 12.53 -0.62 1.98
C MET A 282 13.94 -1.00 2.46
N GLY A 283 14.44 -0.40 3.54
CA GLY A 283 15.71 -0.77 4.15
C GLY A 283 15.70 -2.17 4.74
N GLY A 284 14.62 -2.54 5.42
CA GLY A 284 14.43 -3.87 5.99
C GLY A 284 14.36 -4.97 4.93
N ILE A 285 13.64 -4.74 3.84
CA ILE A 285 13.58 -5.65 2.70
C ILE A 285 14.97 -5.78 2.07
N ALA A 286 15.69 -4.68 1.86
CA ALA A 286 17.04 -4.70 1.30
C ALA A 286 18.04 -5.51 2.16
N LEU A 287 17.99 -5.33 3.48
CA LEU A 287 18.82 -6.07 4.44
C LEU A 287 18.50 -7.56 4.45
N LEU A 288 17.21 -7.91 4.47
CA LEU A 288 16.79 -9.30 4.40
C LEU A 288 17.30 -9.95 3.12
N PHE A 289 17.13 -9.31 1.96
CA PHE A 289 17.65 -9.80 0.68
C PHE A 289 19.18 -9.91 0.66
N TRP A 290 19.91 -8.95 1.25
CA TRP A 290 21.38 -9.02 1.37
C TRP A 290 21.80 -10.27 2.15
N ILE A 291 21.09 -10.58 3.23
CA ILE A 291 21.46 -11.67 4.14
C ILE A 291 21.05 -13.05 3.58
N THR A 292 19.84 -13.21 3.04
CA THR A 292 19.34 -14.54 2.61
C THR A 292 19.92 -15.00 1.27
N MET A 293 20.20 -14.10 0.32
CA MET A 293 20.61 -14.50 -1.02
C MET A 293 22.00 -15.19 -1.13
N PRO A 294 23.05 -14.75 -0.42
CA PRO A 294 24.34 -15.46 -0.42
C PRO A 294 24.23 -16.86 0.17
N ILE A 295 23.32 -17.06 1.13
CA ILE A 295 23.09 -18.33 1.82
C ILE A 295 22.40 -19.31 0.87
N LEU A 296 21.38 -18.85 0.13
CA LEU A 296 20.67 -19.65 -0.87
C LEU A 296 21.60 -20.04 -2.04
N ALA A 297 22.39 -19.09 -2.53
CA ALA A 297 23.33 -19.33 -3.62
C ALA A 297 24.42 -20.36 -3.27
N LYS A 298 24.82 -20.47 -2.00
CA LYS A 298 25.80 -21.47 -1.56
C LYS A 298 25.22 -22.89 -1.50
N ARG A 299 23.95 -23.02 -1.11
CA ARG A 299 23.26 -24.33 -1.03
C ARG A 299 23.06 -24.98 -2.40
N GLU A 300 22.67 -24.21 -3.42
CA GLU A 300 22.51 -24.74 -4.78
C GLU A 300 23.84 -25.21 -5.39
N THR A 301 24.96 -24.54 -5.09
CA THR A 301 26.28 -24.98 -5.56
C THR A 301 26.78 -26.24 -4.85
N GLU A 302 26.42 -26.43 -3.58
CA GLU A 302 26.75 -27.65 -2.84
C GLU A 302 25.90 -28.84 -3.34
N GLU A 303 24.60 -28.64 -3.58
CA GLU A 303 23.71 -29.67 -4.15
C GLU A 303 24.10 -30.09 -5.59
N ALA A 304 24.56 -29.14 -6.41
CA ALA A 304 25.05 -29.43 -7.77
C ALA A 304 26.43 -30.10 -7.83
N SER A 305 27.19 -30.12 -6.72
CA SER A 305 28.51 -30.79 -6.63
C SER A 305 28.44 -32.22 -6.08
N VAL A 306 27.27 -32.62 -5.56
CA VAL A 306 26.99 -33.94 -4.98
C VAL A 306 26.27 -34.86 -5.98
N GLN A 307 25.82 -34.33 -7.12
CA GLN A 307 25.30 -35.07 -8.28
C GLN A 307 26.37 -35.24 -9.36
#